data_AF-A0A1G8LWJ2-F1
#
_entry.id   AF-A0A1G8LWJ2-F1
#
_cell.length_a   1.000
_cell.length_b   1.000
_cell.length_c   1.000
_cell.angle_alpha   90.00
_cell.angle_beta   90.00
_cell.angle_gamma   90.00
#
_symmetry.space_group_name_H-M   'P 1'
#
loop_
_entity.id
_entity.type
_entity.pdbx_description
1 polymer ?
#
loop_
_entity_poly.entity_id
_entity_poly.type
_entity_poly.pdbx_seq_one_letter_code
_entity_poly.pdbx_strand_id
1 'polypeptide(L)' 'MASDTLFFRISFGEAAASDLAQMGVTDIDSCELSYEVVEEAVRHLCHEWVPVQKEAEYLVEDAAR' A
#
# COMPACT_ATOMS: atom_id res chain seq x y z
N MET A 1 -24.93 4.56 14.18
CA MET A 1 -25.06 3.60 13.06
C MET A 1 -24.74 4.21 11.68
N ALA A 2 -24.27 5.46 11.57
CA ALA A 2 -23.95 6.07 10.26
C ALA A 2 -22.43 6.12 9.94
N SER A 3 -21.55 6.11 10.96
CA SER A 3 -20.10 6.15 10.72
C SER A 3 -19.54 4.85 10.17
N ASP A 4 -20.07 3.70 10.62
CA ASP A 4 -19.55 2.40 10.21
C ASP A 4 -19.77 2.15 8.72
N THR A 5 -20.93 2.59 8.20
CA THR A 5 -21.25 2.52 6.77
C THR A 5 -20.31 3.37 5.91
N LEU A 6 -19.87 4.52 6.43
CA LEU A 6 -18.96 5.44 5.74
C LEU A 6 -17.52 4.92 5.73
N PHE A 7 -17.05 4.34 6.84
CA PHE A 7 -15.74 3.71 6.90
C PHE A 7 -15.60 2.59 5.86
N PHE A 8 -16.62 1.75 5.70
CA PHE A 8 -16.64 0.72 4.67
C PHE A 8 -16.67 1.32 3.26
N ARG A 9 -17.53 2.30 2.99
CA ARG A 9 -17.61 2.94 1.66
C ARG A 9 -16.30 3.62 1.25
N ILE A 10 -15.59 4.23 2.20
CA ILE A 10 -14.26 4.82 1.95
C ILE A 10 -13.22 3.72 1.68
N SER A 11 -13.18 2.69 2.51
CA SER A 11 -12.19 1.59 2.40
C SER A 11 -12.34 0.76 1.12
N PHE A 12 -13.55 0.70 0.56
CA PHE A 12 -13.83 0.01 -0.72
C PHE A 12 -13.80 0.94 -1.94
N GLY A 13 -13.48 2.23 -1.78
CA GLY A 13 -13.44 3.20 -2.89
C GLY A 13 -14.81 3.59 -3.45
N GLU A 14 -15.89 3.29 -2.72
CA GLU A 14 -17.29 3.60 -3.09
C GLU A 14 -17.76 4.97 -2.57
N ALA A 15 -16.90 5.71 -1.88
CA ALA A 15 -17.15 7.06 -1.43
C ALA A 15 -16.60 8.06 -2.46
N ALA A 16 -17.47 8.89 -3.03
CA ALA A 16 -17.06 9.94 -3.95
C ALA A 16 -16.45 11.13 -3.18
N ALA A 17 -15.56 11.89 -3.82
CA ALA A 17 -14.95 13.08 -3.23
C ALA A 17 -15.99 14.11 -2.70
N SER A 18 -17.18 14.17 -3.32
CA SER A 18 -18.30 15.01 -2.86
C SER A 18 -18.87 14.56 -1.51
N ASP A 19 -18.93 13.25 -1.25
CA ASP A 19 -19.42 12.71 0.02
C ASP A 19 -18.46 13.06 1.16
N LEU A 20 -17.16 13.07 0.87
CA LEU A 20 -16.08 13.40 1.81
C LEU A 20 -16.02 14.91 2.10
N ALA A 21 -16.23 15.74 1.07
CA ALA A 21 -16.30 17.20 1.21
C ALA A 21 -17.48 17.65 2.08
N GLN A 22 -18.65 17.00 1.99
CA GLN A 22 -19.81 17.29 2.85
C GLN A 22 -19.54 17.00 4.35
N MET A 23 -18.53 16.19 4.65
CA MET A 23 -18.11 15.86 6.02
C MET A 23 -16.98 16.77 6.54
N GLY A 24 -16.60 17.80 5.79
CA GLY A 24 -15.50 18.70 6.15
C GLY A 24 -14.11 18.09 5.96
N VAL A 25 -14.01 16.93 5.30
CA VAL A 25 -12.73 16.31 4.92
C VAL A 25 -12.37 16.82 3.53
N THR A 26 -11.62 17.92 3.49
CA THR A 26 -11.23 18.60 2.23
C THR A 26 -9.78 18.33 1.82
N ASP A 27 -9.01 17.66 2.68
CA ASP A 27 -7.57 17.43 2.50
C ASP A 27 -7.28 15.96 2.18
N ILE A 28 -8.03 15.43 1.21
CA ILE A 28 -7.70 14.13 0.60
C ILE A 28 -6.97 14.47 -0.69
N ASP A 29 -5.69 14.79 -0.55
CA ASP A 29 -4.77 14.68 -1.67
C ASP A 29 -4.76 13.18 -1.99
N SER A 30 -5.37 12.82 -3.12
CA SER A 30 -5.41 11.43 -3.58
C SER A 30 -3.98 11.03 -3.88
N CYS A 31 -3.25 10.57 -2.86
CA CYS A 31 -1.95 9.92 -2.98
C CYS A 31 -2.07 8.59 -3.75
N GLU A 32 -2.97 8.51 -4.73
CA GLU A 32 -3.06 7.45 -5.70
C GLU A 32 -1.79 7.49 -6.52
N LEU A 33 -0.87 6.60 -6.16
CA LEU A 33 0.25 6.26 -7.01
C LEU A 33 -0.31 5.75 -8.33
N SER A 34 0.18 6.30 -9.44
CA SER A 34 -0.22 5.80 -10.74
C SER A 34 0.16 4.32 -10.87
N TYR A 35 -0.59 3.58 -11.68
CA TYR A 35 -0.34 2.16 -11.91
C TYR A 35 1.12 1.92 -12.35
N GLU A 36 1.68 2.81 -13.17
CA GLU A 36 3.07 2.75 -13.64
C GLU A 36 4.07 2.89 -12.49
N VAL A 37 3.82 3.79 -11.53
CA VAL A 37 4.68 3.97 -10.36
C VAL A 37 4.63 2.74 -9.45
N VAL A 38 3.44 2.15 -9.27
CA VAL A 38 3.28 0.90 -8.51
C VAL A 38 4.00 -0.26 -9.21
N GLU A 39 3.84 -0.39 -10.52
CA GLU A 39 4.50 -1.43 -11.31
C GLU A 39 6.03 -1.33 -11.22
N GLU A 40 6.58 -0.12 -11.35
CA GLU A 40 8.02 0.12 -11.27
C GLU A 40 8.55 -0.15 -9.85
N ALA A 41 7.84 0.30 -8.81
CA ALA A 41 8.20 -0.01 -7.42
C ALA A 41 8.18 -1.52 -7.14
N VAL A 42 7.17 -2.25 -7.62
CA VAL A 42 7.09 -3.71 -7.49
C VAL A 42 8.24 -4.39 -8.23
N ARG A 43 8.58 -3.93 -9.45
CA ARG A 43 9.71 -4.47 -10.22
C ARG A 43 11.03 -4.31 -9.47
N HIS A 44 11.28 -3.13 -8.89
CA HIS A 44 12.46 -2.88 -8.08
C HIS A 44 12.51 -3.76 -6.83
N LEU A 45 11.41 -3.85 -6.08
CA LEU A 45 11.33 -4.70 -4.90
C LEU A 45 11.60 -6.18 -5.23
N CYS A 46 11.04 -6.69 -6.34
CA CYS A 46 11.30 -8.05 -6.79
C CYS A 46 12.76 -8.29 -7.21
N HIS A 47 13.41 -7.30 -7.83
CA HIS A 47 14.82 -7.42 -8.21
C HIS A 47 15.74 -7.45 -6.98
N GLU A 48 15.50 -6.57 -6.02
CA GLU A 48 16.28 -6.47 -4.78
C GLU A 48 15.98 -7.60 -3.78
N TRP A 49 14.86 -8.32 -3.95
CA TRP A 49 14.51 -9.46 -3.09
C TRP A 49 15.45 -10.66 -3.24
N VAL A 50 15.95 -10.92 -4.46
CA VAL A 50 16.83 -12.08 -4.71
C VAL A 50 18.17 -11.98 -3.97
N PRO A 51 18.88 -10.82 -3.97
CA PRO A 51 20.05 -10.61 -3.11
C PRO A 51 19.74 -10.79 -1.61
N VAL A 52 18.62 -10.23 -1.12
CA VAL A 52 18.22 -10.32 0.29
C VAL A 52 17.97 -11.76 0.70
N GLN A 53 17.31 -12.54 -0.15
CA GLN A 53 17.05 -13.96 0.11
C GLN A 53 18.35 -14.76 0.23
N LYS A 54 19.31 -14.55 -0.67
CA LYS A 54 20.61 -15.24 -0.64
C LYS A 54 21.41 -14.93 0.63
N GLU A 55 21.42 -13.66 1.05
CA GLU A 55 22.08 -13.26 2.29
C GLU A 55 21.42 -13.90 3.51
N ALA A 56 20.08 -13.94 3.53
CA ALA A 56 19.33 -14.60 4.61
C ALA A 56 19.64 -16.11 4.69
N GLU A 57 19.69 -16.79 3.54
CA GLU A 57 20.09 -18.21 3.46
C GLU A 57 21.52 -18.42 3.99
N TYR A 58 22.46 -17.57 3.58
CA TYR A 58 23.84 -17.60 4.09
C TYR A 58 23.91 -17.43 5.61
N LEU A 59 23.18 -16.46 6.18
CA LEU A 59 23.16 -16.22 7.62
C LEU A 59 22.56 -17.39 8.40
N VAL A 60 21.56 -18.08 7.84
CA VAL A 60 20.98 -19.29 8.45
C VAL A 60 21.98 -20.45 8.42
N GLU A 61 22.69 -20.65 7.30
CA GLU A 61 23.74 -21.66 7.18
C GLU A 61 24.90 -21.40 8.14
N ASP A 62 25.34 -20.15 8.28
CA ASP A 62 26.41 -19.76 9.20
C ASP A 62 26.00 -19.96 10.66
N ALA A 63 24.78 -19.58 11.03
CA ALA A 63 24.26 -19.79 12.39
C ALA A 63 24.06 -21.27 12.75
N ALA A 64 23.90 -22.15 11.76
CA ALA A 64 23.76 -23.59 11.95
C ALA A 64 25.11 -24.33 12.09
N ARG A 65 26.24 -23.63 11.92
CA ARG A 65 27.60 -24.17 11.99
C ARG A 65 28.20 -24.11 13.39
#